data_AF-A0A917K1G6-F1
#
_entry.id   AF-A0A917K1G6-F1
#
_cell.length_a   1.000
_cell.length_b   1.000
_cell.length_c   1.000
_cell.angle_alpha   90.00
_cell.angle_beta   90.00
_cell.angle_gamma   90.00
#
_symmetry.space_group_name_H-M   'P 1'
#
loop_
_entity.id
_entity.type
_entity.pdbx_description
1 polymer ?
#
loop_
_entity_poly.entity_id
_entity_poly.type
_entity_poly.pdbx_seq_one_letter_code
_entity_poly.pdbx_strand_id
1 'polypeptide(L)'
;MEMMIAVMIVAVMTAIAMPHLLGAGQRAQALACQENERTIRDALAEYYMLHHQFPAGDTAAQLQALVADHLLDAVPKEPAGGQYTVDETDPDQIVVTCSIHGNLGGAP
;
A
#
# COMPACT_ATOMS: atom_id res chain seq x y z
N MET A 1 17.39 42.04 -14.38
CA MET A 1 18.01 41.20 -15.43
C MET A 1 18.68 39.95 -14.85
N GLU A 2 19.40 40.05 -13.72
CA GLU A 2 20.03 38.89 -13.04
C GLU A 2 19.04 37.76 -12.68
N MET A 3 17.91 38.12 -12.06
CA MET A 3 16.85 37.17 -11.71
C MET A 3 16.17 36.53 -12.93
N MET A 4 16.18 37.20 -14.09
CA MET A 4 15.48 36.72 -15.29
C MET A 4 16.21 35.53 -15.92
N ILE A 5 17.55 35.58 -15.94
CA ILE A 5 18.40 34.46 -16.37
C ILE A 5 18.30 33.31 -15.37
N ALA A 6 18.32 33.62 -14.07
CA ALA A 6 18.19 32.60 -13.02
C ALA A 6 16.88 31.81 -13.11
N VAL A 7 15.74 32.50 -13.27
CA VAL A 7 14.42 31.86 -13.42
C VAL A 7 14.36 31.01 -14.70
N MET A 8 14.97 31.47 -15.79
CA MET A 8 15.03 30.70 -17.04
C MET A 8 15.80 29.38 -16.85
N ILE A 9 16.94 29.41 -16.16
CA ILE A 9 17.75 28.20 -15.91
C ILE A 9 16.99 27.23 -14.99
N VAL A 10 16.37 27.73 -13.91
CA VAL A 10 15.57 26.89 -13.00
C VAL A 10 14.39 26.25 -13.73
N ALA A 11 13.69 26.99 -14.59
CA ALA A 11 12.58 26.45 -15.38
C ALA A 11 13.01 25.26 -16.26
N VAL A 12 14.14 25.38 -16.97
CA VAL A 12 14.70 24.30 -17.80
C VAL A 12 15.10 23.09 -16.94
N MET A 13 15.74 23.31 -15.79
CA MET A 13 16.09 22.22 -14.88
C MET A 13 14.85 21.49 -14.35
N THR A 14 13.81 22.22 -13.93
CA THR A 14 12.56 21.61 -13.44
C THR A 14 11.83 20.83 -14.52
N ALA A 15 11.83 21.31 -15.76
CA ALA A 15 11.17 20.64 -16.88
C ALA A 15 11.78 19.25 -17.17
N ILE A 16 13.10 19.10 -16.99
CA ILE A 16 13.78 17.81 -17.18
C ILE A 16 13.63 16.92 -15.96
N ALA A 17 13.71 17.47 -14.74
CA ALA A 17 13.70 16.67 -13.51
C ALA A 17 12.30 16.15 -13.11
N MET A 18 11.24 16.94 -13.30
CA MET A 18 9.87 16.59 -12.89
C MET A 18 9.34 15.25 -13.44
N PRO A 19 9.45 14.92 -14.75
CA PRO A 19 8.89 13.66 -15.26
C PRO A 19 9.55 12.43 -14.63
N HIS A 20 10.86 12.49 -14.35
CA HIS A 20 11.56 11.40 -13.67
C HIS A 20 11.12 11.24 -12.22
N LEU A 21 10.88 12.34 -11.50
CA LEU A 21 10.41 12.31 -10.12
C LEU A 21 9.00 11.72 -10.00
N LEU A 22 8.08 12.06 -10.91
CA LEU A 22 6.72 11.52 -10.93
C LEU A 22 6.71 10.01 -11.16
N GLY A 23 7.50 9.52 -12.13
CA GLY A 23 7.61 8.08 -12.41
C GLY A 23 8.25 7.28 -11.28
N ALA A 24 9.27 7.85 -10.61
CA ALA A 24 9.88 7.24 -9.44
C ALA A 24 8.90 7.15 -8.25
N GLY A 25 8.11 8.21 -8.03
CA GLY A 25 7.08 8.24 -6.99
C GLY A 25 6.00 7.16 -7.18
N GLN A 26 5.47 7.01 -8.39
CA GLN A 26 4.46 5.99 -8.69
C GLN A 26 4.98 4.56 -8.46
N ARG A 27 6.23 4.29 -8.84
CA ARG A 27 6.85 2.97 -8.60
C ARG A 27 7.07 2.70 -7.12
N ALA A 28 7.51 3.70 -6.36
CA ALA A 28 7.65 3.58 -4.92
C ALA A 28 6.31 3.34 -4.22
N GLN A 29 5.24 4.00 -4.67
CA GLN A 29 3.88 3.78 -4.18
C GLN A 29 3.39 2.36 -4.47
N ALA A 30 3.57 1.87 -5.70
CA ALA A 30 3.20 0.52 -6.08
C ALA A 30 3.95 -0.54 -5.26
N LEU A 31 5.27 -0.38 -5.08
CA LEU A 31 6.08 -1.29 -4.27
C LEU A 31 5.64 -1.26 -2.80
N ALA A 32 5.38 -0.09 -2.23
CA ALA A 32 4.90 0.03 -0.86
C ALA A 32 3.48 -0.55 -0.69
N CYS A 33 2.59 -0.40 -1.67
CA CYS A 33 1.30 -1.10 -1.65
C CYS A 33 1.51 -2.62 -1.66
N GLN A 34 2.35 -3.14 -2.54
CA GLN A 34 2.66 -4.58 -2.63
C GLN A 34 3.20 -5.16 -1.32
N GLU A 35 4.16 -4.48 -0.69
CA GLU A 35 4.71 -4.91 0.59
C GLU A 35 3.65 -4.89 1.70
N ASN A 36 2.84 -3.83 1.77
CA ASN A 36 1.74 -3.74 2.74
C ASN A 36 0.71 -4.87 2.54
N GLU A 37 0.32 -5.17 1.29
CA GLU A 37 -0.59 -6.29 0.98
C GLU A 37 -0.02 -7.62 1.45
N ARG A 38 1.27 -7.84 1.22
CA ARG A 38 1.99 -9.03 1.69
C ARG A 38 2.00 -9.10 3.22
N THR A 39 2.35 -8.03 3.91
CA THR A 39 2.37 -7.99 5.38
C THR A 39 0.98 -8.24 5.96
N ILE A 40 -0.08 -7.64 5.39
CA ILE A 40 -1.46 -7.87 5.85
C ILE A 40 -1.85 -9.34 5.66
N ARG A 41 -1.56 -9.93 4.50
CA ARG A 41 -1.85 -11.35 4.25
C ARG A 41 -1.09 -12.26 5.21
N ASP A 42 0.19 -12.00 5.42
CA ASP A 42 1.02 -12.80 6.33
C ASP A 42 0.47 -12.70 7.77
N ALA A 43 0.04 -11.51 8.20
CA ALA A 43 -0.62 -11.30 9.49
C ALA A 43 -1.99 -12.01 9.60
N LEU A 44 -2.80 -12.01 8.53
CA LEU A 44 -4.07 -12.76 8.48
C LEU A 44 -3.84 -14.28 8.56
N ALA A 45 -2.81 -14.79 7.90
CA ALA A 45 -2.42 -16.19 7.98
C ALA A 45 -1.98 -16.55 9.41
N GLU A 46 -1.20 -15.69 10.06
CA GLU A 46 -0.78 -15.90 11.45
C GLU A 46 -1.96 -15.83 12.43
N TYR A 47 -2.89 -14.89 12.22
CA TYR A 47 -4.13 -14.81 12.98
C TYR A 47 -4.94 -16.11 12.87
N TYR A 48 -5.05 -16.66 11.65
CA TYR A 48 -5.73 -17.94 11.42
C TYR A 48 -5.01 -19.10 12.12
N MET A 49 -3.67 -19.12 12.16
CA MET A 49 -2.93 -20.15 12.91
C MET A 49 -3.17 -20.07 14.43
N LEU A 50 -3.33 -18.86 14.98
CA LEU A 50 -3.56 -18.63 16.41
C LEU A 50 -5.00 -18.93 16.81
N HIS A 51 -5.97 -18.43 16.04
CA HIS A 51 -7.39 -18.45 16.40
C HIS A 51 -8.21 -19.51 15.66
N HIS A 52 -7.64 -20.18 14.66
CA HIS A 52 -8.32 -21.13 13.76
C HIS A 52 -9.53 -20.52 13.04
N GLN A 53 -9.56 -19.20 12.92
CA GLN A 53 -10.61 -18.44 12.25
C GLN A 53 -10.03 -17.12 11.73
N PHE A 54 -10.64 -16.55 10.70
CA PHE A 54 -10.32 -15.19 10.26
C PHE A 54 -11.00 -14.15 11.14
N PRO A 55 -10.49 -12.91 11.20
CA PRO A 55 -11.14 -11.84 11.92
C PRO A 55 -12.51 -11.54 11.30
N ALA A 56 -13.54 -11.40 12.12
CA ALA A 56 -14.89 -11.10 11.64
C ALA A 56 -15.10 -9.59 11.47
N GLY A 57 -15.81 -9.17 10.43
CA GLY A 57 -16.22 -7.78 10.23
C GLY A 57 -15.94 -7.27 8.81
N ASP A 58 -15.93 -5.95 8.66
CA ASP A 58 -15.42 -5.31 7.46
C ASP A 58 -13.89 -5.25 7.47
N THR A 59 -13.25 -4.93 6.34
CA THR A 59 -11.79 -4.88 6.27
C THR A 59 -11.17 -3.96 7.32
N ALA A 60 -11.84 -2.87 7.70
CA ALA A 60 -11.36 -1.98 8.75
C ALA A 60 -11.33 -2.66 10.12
N ALA A 61 -12.39 -3.39 10.49
CA ALA A 61 -12.43 -4.17 11.71
C ALA A 61 -11.41 -5.32 11.70
N GLN A 62 -11.21 -5.97 10.55
CA GLN A 62 -10.23 -7.05 10.40
C GLN A 62 -8.80 -6.56 10.62
N LEU A 63 -8.43 -5.44 10.00
CA LEU A 63 -7.12 -4.82 10.20
C LEU A 63 -6.92 -4.35 11.65
N GLN A 64 -7.98 -3.87 12.31
CA GLN A 64 -7.92 -3.51 13.73
C GLN A 64 -7.74 -4.74 14.64
N ALA A 65 -8.36 -5.87 14.33
CA ALA A 65 -8.17 -7.11 15.08
C ALA A 65 -6.72 -7.60 15.01
N LEU A 66 -6.09 -7.51 13.83
CA LEU A 66 -4.66 -7.84 13.65
C LEU A 66 -3.75 -6.93 14.50
N VAL A 67 -4.09 -5.65 14.63
CA VAL A 67 -3.35 -4.73 15.50
C VAL A 67 -3.59 -5.04 16.98
N ALA A 68 -4.82 -5.39 17.36
CA ALA A 68 -5.15 -5.76 18.74
C ALA A 68 -4.35 -6.98 19.21
N ASP A 69 -4.18 -7.97 18.32
CA ASP A 69 -3.38 -9.18 18.56
C ASP A 69 -1.87 -8.99 18.37
N HIS A 70 -1.42 -7.75 18.14
CA HIS A 70 0.00 -7.40 17.94
C HIS A 70 0.65 -8.11 16.73
N LEU A 71 -0.17 -8.54 15.76
CA LEU A 71 0.29 -9.08 14.47
C LEU A 71 0.64 -7.96 13.48
N LEU A 72 0.11 -6.76 13.73
CA LEU A 72 0.46 -5.53 13.03
C LEU A 72 0.77 -4.44 14.06
N ASP A 73 1.86 -3.70 13.86
CA ASP A 73 2.19 -2.54 14.72
C ASP A 73 1.16 -1.41 14.58
N ALA A 74 0.63 -1.23 13.38
CA ALA A 74 -0.42 -0.27 13.05
C ALA A 74 -1.12 -0.68 11.76
N VAL A 75 -2.33 -0.16 11.53
CA VAL A 75 -3.05 -0.36 10.26
C VAL A 75 -2.26 0.35 9.14
N PRO A 76 -1.77 -0.38 8.11
CA PRO A 76 -1.01 0.23 7.03
C PRO A 76 -1.84 1.26 6.27
N LYS A 77 -1.23 2.41 5.97
CA LYS A 77 -1.86 3.46 5.15
C LYS A 77 -1.44 3.28 3.70
N GLU A 78 -2.41 3.37 2.78
CA GLU A 78 -2.13 3.26 1.35
C GLU A 78 -1.30 4.49 0.86
N PRO A 79 -0.16 4.28 0.19
CA PRO A 79 0.78 5.33 -0.22
C PRO A 79 0.23 6.39 -1.19
N ALA A 80 -0.79 6.05 -1.99
CA ALA A 80 -1.45 6.95 -2.92
C ALA A 80 -2.78 7.55 -2.40
N GLY A 81 -3.16 7.25 -1.15
CA GLY A 81 -4.36 7.78 -0.49
C GLY A 81 -5.63 6.94 -0.63
N GLY A 82 -5.53 5.69 -1.08
CA GLY A 82 -6.63 4.71 -1.14
C GLY A 82 -6.85 3.94 0.18
N GLN A 83 -7.59 2.83 0.06
CA GLN A 83 -7.86 1.91 1.16
C GLN A 83 -7.47 0.48 0.77
N TYR A 84 -7.22 -0.36 1.77
CA TYR A 84 -7.04 -1.79 1.58
C TYR A 84 -8.39 -2.50 1.72
N THR A 85 -8.63 -3.47 0.85
CA THR A 85 -9.77 -4.37 0.90
C THR A 85 -9.25 -5.79 1.03
N VAL A 86 -9.75 -6.50 2.03
CA VAL A 86 -9.49 -7.92 2.25
C VAL A 86 -10.68 -8.69 1.70
N ASP A 87 -10.43 -9.55 0.73
CA ASP A 87 -11.40 -10.46 0.16
C ASP A 87 -11.15 -11.86 0.73
N GLU A 88 -12.12 -12.34 1.52
CA GLU A 88 -12.11 -13.64 2.18
C GLU A 88 -13.11 -14.61 1.51
N THR A 89 -13.51 -14.36 0.26
CA THR A 89 -14.48 -15.20 -0.45
C THR A 89 -13.99 -16.65 -0.60
N ASP A 90 -12.67 -16.85 -0.65
CA ASP A 90 -12.03 -18.16 -0.65
C ASP A 90 -11.10 -18.30 0.58
N PRO A 91 -11.39 -19.20 1.54
CA PRO A 91 -10.55 -19.40 2.73
C PRO A 91 -9.15 -19.94 2.41
N ASP A 92 -8.95 -20.54 1.22
CA ASP A 92 -7.65 -21.01 0.75
C ASP A 92 -6.88 -19.90 -0.01
N GLN A 93 -7.55 -18.82 -0.42
CA GLN A 93 -6.97 -17.72 -1.21
C GLN A 93 -7.45 -16.36 -0.71
N ILE A 94 -6.88 -15.92 0.40
CA ILE A 94 -7.09 -14.55 0.91
C ILE A 94 -6.41 -13.57 -0.04
N VAL A 95 -7.21 -12.68 -0.63
CA VAL A 95 -6.71 -11.64 -1.52
C VAL A 95 -6.79 -10.29 -0.83
N VAL A 96 -5.64 -9.62 -0.69
CA VAL A 96 -5.57 -8.24 -0.20
C VAL A 96 -5.30 -7.35 -1.39
N THR A 97 -6.13 -6.32 -1.58
CA THR A 97 -6.02 -5.37 -2.70
C THR A 97 -5.99 -3.94 -2.20
N CYS A 98 -5.22 -3.08 -2.86
CA CYS A 98 -5.30 -1.63 -2.66
C CYS A 98 -6.15 -0.95 -3.74
N SER A 99 -6.97 0.03 -3.36
CA SER A 99 -7.94 0.66 -4.28
C SER A 99 -7.31 1.36 -5.50
N ILE A 100 -6.05 1.78 -5.38
CA ILE A 100 -5.35 2.56 -6.42
C ILE A 100 -4.55 1.68 -7.38
N HIS A 101 -3.84 0.67 -6.87
CA HIS A 101 -2.96 -0.17 -7.68
C HIS A 101 -3.49 -1.59 -7.92
N GLY A 102 -4.62 -1.97 -7.31
CA GLY A 102 -5.23 -3.29 -7.46
C GLY A 102 -4.57 -4.32 -6.55
N ASN A 103 -4.45 -5.56 -7.02
CA ASN A 103 -3.73 -6.64 -6.34
C ASN A 103 -2.29 -6.70 -6.86
N LEU A 104 -1.30 -6.26 -6.08
CA LEU A 104 0.11 -6.36 -6.44
C LEU A 104 0.86 -7.42 -5.62
N GLY A 105 0.32 -7.77 -4.45
CA GLY A 105 0.88 -8.71 -3.49
C GLY A 105 0.48 -10.17 -3.73
N GLY A 106 -0.55 -10.44 -4.53
CA GLY A 106 -0.92 -11.79 -4.96
C GLY A 106 0.11 -12.35 -5.95
N ALA A 107 0.67 -13.51 -5.65
CA ALA A 107 1.33 -14.31 -6.67
C ALA A 107 0.32 -14.58 -7.82
N PRO A 108 0.78 -14.67 -9.08
CA PRO A 108 -0.07 -14.68 -10.28
C PRO A 108 -1.10 -15.81 -10.31
#